data_AF-A0A531NB83-F1
#
_entry.id   AF-A0A531NB83-F1
#
_cell.length_a   1.000
_cell.length_b   1.000
_cell.length_c   1.000
_cell.angle_alpha   90.00
_cell.angle_beta   90.00
_cell.angle_gamma   90.00
#
_symmetry.space_group_name_H-M   'P 1'
#
loop_
_entity.id
_entity.type
_entity.pdbx_description
1 polymer ?
#
loop_
_entity_poly.entity_id
_entity_poly.type
_entity_poly.pdbx_seq_one_letter_code
_entity_poly.pdbx_strand_id
1 'polypeptide(L)' 'MDDENERAARAKKGNPFLSTAQAAFYIGLSQRTLEKMRLKGGGPKFRKHGRYVRYHI' A
#
# COMPACT_ATOMS: atom_id res chain seq x y z
N MET A 1 -5.52 -8.47 -21.25
CA MET A 1 -5.88 -7.76 -20.02
C MET A 1 -4.70 -7.94 -19.08
N ASP A 2 -3.64 -7.17 -19.30
CA ASP A 2 -2.36 -7.37 -18.62
C ASP A 2 -2.47 -7.00 -17.14
N ASP A 3 -2.49 -8.05 -16.33
CA ASP A 3 -2.57 -8.05 -14.88
C ASP A 3 -1.61 -7.03 -14.26
N GLU A 4 -2.17 -5.93 -13.76
CA GLU A 4 -1.46 -4.96 -12.93
C GLU A 4 -0.83 -5.65 -11.70
N ASN A 5 -1.40 -6.79 -11.29
CA ASN A 5 -0.84 -7.72 -10.33
C ASN A 5 0.44 -8.43 -10.81
N GLU A 6 0.54 -8.87 -12.06
CA GLU A 6 1.75 -9.51 -12.59
C GLU A 6 2.90 -8.51 -12.77
N ARG A 7 2.58 -7.28 -13.21
CA ARG A 7 3.56 -6.16 -13.24
C ARG A 7 4.08 -5.83 -11.84
N ALA A 8 3.21 -5.82 -10.84
CA ALA A 8 3.59 -5.61 -9.45
C ALA A 8 4.43 -6.78 -8.88
N ALA A 9 4.14 -8.02 -9.28
CA ALA A 9 4.89 -9.20 -8.88
C ALA A 9 6.32 -9.19 -9.44
N ARG A 10 6.54 -8.75 -10.69
CA ARG A 10 7.87 -8.60 -11.28
C ARG A 10 8.75 -7.55 -10.58
N ALA A 11 8.15 -6.50 -10.01
CA ALA A 11 8.87 -5.51 -9.21
C ALA A 11 9.15 -5.96 -7.75
N LYS A 12 8.53 -7.05 -7.29
CA LYS A 12 8.51 -7.48 -5.88
C LYS A 12 9.79 -8.17 -5.42
N LYS A 13 10.79 -8.41 -6.28
CA LYS A 13 12.04 -9.07 -5.88
C LYS A 13 12.97 -8.19 -5.01
N GLY A 14 12.64 -6.92 -4.80
CA GLY A 14 13.39 -6.04 -3.90
C GLY A 14 12.71 -4.70 -3.54
N ASN A 15 11.40 -4.55 -3.78
CA ASN A 15 10.75 -3.25 -3.60
C ASN A 15 9.95 -3.22 -2.28
N PRO A 16 10.36 -2.42 -1.28
CA PRO A 16 9.76 -2.40 0.06
C PRO A 16 8.45 -1.58 0.14
N PHE A 17 7.73 -1.44 -0.98
CA PHE A 17 6.57 -0.55 -1.09
C PHE A 17 5.28 -1.28 -1.49
N LEU A 18 4.40 -1.53 -0.51
CA LEU A 18 3.09 -2.15 -0.70
C LEU A 18 2.01 -1.11 -1.09
N SER A 19 1.00 -1.52 -1.85
CA SER A 19 -0.20 -0.69 -2.08
C SER A 19 -1.10 -0.66 -0.84
N THR A 20 -2.07 0.27 -0.78
CA THR A 20 -3.04 0.32 0.33
C THR A 20 -3.79 -0.99 0.52
N ALA A 21 -4.19 -1.65 -0.57
CA ALA A 21 -4.88 -2.94 -0.51
C ALA A 21 -3.99 -4.06 0.03
N GLN A 22 -2.73 -4.11 -0.42
CA GLN A 22 -1.74 -5.08 0.07
C GLN A 22 -1.39 -4.83 1.54
N ALA A 23 -1.22 -3.57 1.93
CA ALA A 23 -0.95 -3.17 3.30
C ALA A 23 -2.11 -3.50 4.24
N ALA A 24 -3.34 -3.23 3.79
CA ALA A 24 -4.56 -3.58 4.50
C ALA A 24 -4.64 -5.08 4.78
N PHE A 25 -4.40 -5.90 3.74
CA PHE A 25 -4.37 -7.35 3.88
C PHE A 25 -3.25 -7.83 4.81
N TYR A 26 -2.04 -7.28 4.68
CA TYR A 26 -0.87 -7.67 5.48
C TYR A 26 -1.06 -7.41 6.99
N ILE A 27 -1.69 -6.28 7.35
CA ILE A 27 -1.88 -5.88 8.76
C ILE A 27 -3.24 -6.37 9.31
N GLY A 28 -4.12 -6.91 8.46
CA GLY A 28 -5.46 -7.35 8.87
C GLY A 28 -6.43 -6.19 9.12
N LEU A 29 -6.22 -5.04 8.47
CA LEU A 29 -7.07 -3.85 8.60
C LEU A 29 -7.83 -3.57 7.30
N SER A 30 -8.94 -2.83 7.39
CA SER A 30 -9.62 -2.37 6.18
C SER A 30 -8.85 -1.22 5.51
N GLN A 31 -8.95 -1.11 4.18
CA GLN A 31 -8.35 0.01 3.42
C GLN A 31 -8.85 1.37 3.93
N ARG A 32 -10.15 1.45 4.26
CA ARG A 32 -10.78 2.65 4.87
C ARG A 32 -10.18 3.00 6.23
N THR A 33 -9.81 2.00 7.04
CA THR A 33 -9.13 2.23 8.31
C THR A 33 -7.77 2.86 8.06
N LEU A 34 -7.01 2.36 7.09
CA LEU A 34 -5.72 2.94 6.70
C LEU A 34 -5.85 4.36 6.14
N GLU A 35 -6.91 4.67 5.38
CA GLU A 35 -7.23 6.03 4.94
C GLU A 35 -7.54 6.98 6.10
N LYS A 36 -8.36 6.52 7.06
CA LYS A 36 -8.67 7.28 8.28
C LYS A 36 -7.42 7.52 9.13
N MET A 37 -6.55 6.53 9.27
CA MET A 37 -5.27 6.67 9.97
C MET A 37 -4.40 7.73 9.31
N ARG A 38 -4.31 7.74 7.97
CA ARG A 38 -3.59 8.78 7.21
C ARG A 38 -4.12 10.19 7.47
N LEU A 39 -5.45 10.35 7.51
CA LEU A 39 -6.11 11.64 7.79
C LEU A 39 -5.86 12.11 9.23
N LYS A 40 -5.89 11.19 10.20
CA LYS A 40 -5.67 11.49 11.61
C LYS A 40 -4.19 11.65 11.99
N GLY A 41 -3.26 11.45 11.05
CA GLY A 41 -1.82 11.53 11.30
C GLY A 41 -1.23 10.32 12.03
N GLY A 42 -1.91 9.17 12.03
CA GLY A 42 -1.45 7.94 12.66
C GLY A 42 -1.24 6.78 11.66
N GLY A 43 -0.92 5.61 12.21
CA GLY A 43 -0.80 4.36 11.45
C GLY A 43 0.58 4.12 10.82
N PRO A 44 0.68 3.11 9.93
CA PRO A 44 1.95 2.67 9.35
C PRO A 44 2.57 3.73 8.44
N LYS A 45 3.92 3.75 8.34
CA LYS A 45 4.65 4.68 7.48
C LYS A 45 4.19 4.53 6.03
N PHE A 46 3.73 5.64 5.45
CA PHE A 46 3.30 5.71 4.06
C PHE A 46 4.03 6.85 3.34
N ARG A 47 4.14 6.72 2.02
CA ARG A 47 4.69 7.74 1.13
C ARG A 47 3.69 8.03 0.00
N LYS A 48 3.49 9.31 -0.28
CA LYS A 48 2.66 9.77 -1.40
C LYS A 48 3.52 9.82 -2.67
N HIS A 49 3.08 9.14 -3.70
CA HIS A 49 3.65 9.15 -5.04
C HIS A 49 2.56 9.67 -6.01
N GLY A 50 2.40 10.99 -6.06
CA GLY A 50 1.30 11.65 -6.77
C GLY A 50 -0.05 11.21 -6.24
N ARG A 51 -0.89 10.63 -7.11
CA ARG A 51 -2.21 10.08 -6.73
C ARG A 51 -2.13 8.79 -5.90
N TYR A 52 -1.00 8.12 -5.90
CA TYR A 52 -0.84 6.82 -5.26
C TYR A 52 -0.23 6.95 -3.87
N VAL A 53 -0.66 6.06 -2.98
CA VAL A 53 -0.05 5.88 -1.66
C VAL A 53 0.58 4.51 -1.59
N ARG A 54 1.83 4.49 -1.13
CA ARG A 54 2.59 3.26 -0.89
C ARG A 54 2.98 3.18 0.57
N TYR A 55 2.95 1.97 1.12
CA TYR A 55 3.30 1.66 2.50
C TYR A 55 4.65 0.97 2.56
N HIS A 56 5.47 1.34 3.54
CA HIS A 56 6.77 0.73 3.81
C HIS A 56 6.67 -0.10 5.09
N ILE A 57 6.33 -1.38 4.92
CA ILE A 57 5.96 -2.36 5.96
C ILE A 57 6.41 -3.75 5.54
#